data_AF-A0A522C308-F1
#
_entry.id   AF-A0A522C308-F1
#
_cell.length_a   1.000
_cell.length_b   1.000
_cell.length_c   1.000
_cell.angle_alpha   90.00
_cell.angle_beta   90.00
_cell.angle_gamma   90.00
#
_symmetry.space_group_name_H-M   'P 1'
#
loop_
_entity.id
_entity.type
_entity.pdbx_description
1 polymer ?
#
loop_
_entity_poly.entity_id
_entity_poly.type
_entity_poly.pdbx_seq_one_letter_code
_entity_poly.pdbx_strand_id
1 'polypeptide(L)' 'MVVDVRSPEGPSGRTVELPAEVFAAQVSIPTIHQVVVAQLAAARQGTH' A
#
# COMPACT_ATOMS: atom_id res chain seq x y z
N MET A 1 14.27 4.72 -2.28
CA MET A 1 13.19 5.48 -2.97
C MET A 1 12.88 6.69 -2.11
N VAL A 2 12.93 7.92 -2.65
CA VAL A 2 12.73 9.16 -1.88
C VAL A 2 11.39 9.78 -2.26
N VAL A 3 10.61 10.19 -1.27
CA VAL A 3 9.29 10.82 -1.46
C VAL A 3 9.20 12.13 -0.69
N ASP A 4 8.50 13.09 -1.29
CA ASP A 4 8.20 14.38 -0.68
C ASP A 4 7.02 14.28 0.29
N VAL A 5 7.19 14.85 1.47
CA VAL A 5 6.12 14.96 2.45
C VAL A 5 5.28 16.20 2.14
N ARG A 6 3.96 16.01 2.02
CA ARG A 6 2.99 17.10 1.83
C ARG A 6 2.28 17.40 3.14
N SER A 7 2.11 18.68 3.45
CA SER A 7 1.27 19.20 4.54
C SER A 7 -0.04 19.76 3.97
N PRO A 8 -1.12 19.88 4.77
CA PRO A 8 -2.38 20.46 4.32
C PRO A 8 -2.25 21.87 3.71
N GLU A 9 -1.26 22.62 4.18
CA GLU A 9 -0.95 23.98 3.74
C GLU A 9 -0.09 24.04 2.47
N GLY A 10 0.38 22.89 1.96
CA GLY A 10 1.24 22.82 0.77
C GLY A 10 2.48 21.92 0.94
N PRO A 11 3.48 22.04 0.05
CA PRO A 11 4.71 21.26 0.12
C PRO A 11 5.44 21.55 1.44
N SER A 12 5.77 20.51 2.21
CA SER A 12 6.43 20.70 3.51
C SER A 12 7.95 20.88 3.41
N GLY A 13 8.52 20.74 2.20
CA GLY A 13 9.97 20.82 1.95
C GLY A 13 10.79 19.67 2.54
N ARG A 14 10.15 18.67 3.14
CA ARG A 14 10.79 17.50 3.74
C ARG A 14 10.70 16.30 2.80
N THR A 15 11.76 15.52 2.75
CA THR A 15 11.85 14.25 2.03
C THR A 15 12.06 13.11 3.01
N VAL A 16 11.54 11.93 2.66
CA VAL A 16 11.73 10.70 3.45
C VAL A 16 12.20 9.60 2.51
N GLU A 17 13.18 8.82 2.97
CA GLU A 17 13.61 7.61 2.31
C GLU A 17 12.80 6.42 2.79
N LEU A 18 12.22 5.68 1.85
CA LEU A 18 11.39 4.53 2.14
C LEU A 18 12.21 3.22 2.16
N PRO A 19 11.92 2.29 3.10
CA PRO A 19 12.58 0.99 3.17
C PRO A 19 12.45 0.20 1.88
N ALA A 20 13.58 -0.21 1.30
CA ALA A 20 13.60 -0.93 0.02
C ALA A 20 12.88 -2.30 0.10
N GLU A 21 12.97 -2.99 1.24
CA GLU A 21 12.35 -4.30 1.45
C GLU A 21 10.82 -4.30 1.31
N VAL A 22 10.17 -3.16 1.56
CA VAL A 22 8.71 -2.99 1.41
C VAL A 22 8.37 -2.33 0.07
N PHE A 23 9.10 -1.29 -0.31
CA PHE A 23 8.69 -0.39 -1.39
C PHE A 23 9.39 -0.63 -2.74
N ALA A 24 10.47 -1.42 -2.76
CA ALA A 24 11.17 -1.82 -3.97
C ALA A 24 11.08 -3.34 -4.22
N ALA A 25 10.18 -4.03 -3.51
CA ALA A 25 9.93 -5.44 -3.73
C ALA A 25 9.30 -5.69 -5.12
N GLN A 26 9.67 -6.81 -5.75
CA GLN A 26 9.06 -7.22 -7.00
C GLN A 26 7.56 -7.47 -6.81
N VAL A 27 6.74 -6.82 -7.62
CA VAL A 27 5.29 -6.95 -7.55
C VAL A 27 4.86 -8.32 -8.10
N SER A 28 4.08 -9.07 -7.30
CA SER A 28 3.42 -10.30 -7.72
C SER A 28 1.92 -10.08 -7.93
N ILE A 29 1.53 -9.91 -9.21
CA ILE A 29 0.12 -9.71 -9.60
C ILE A 29 -0.78 -10.88 -9.15
N PRO A 30 -0.43 -12.17 -9.37
CA PRO A 30 -1.29 -13.28 -8.96
C PRO A 30 -1.58 -13.31 -7.47
N THR A 31 -0.56 -13.06 -6.64
CA THR A 31 -0.70 -13.06 -5.17
C THR A 31 -1.60 -11.92 -4.69
N ILE A 32 -1.47 -10.73 -5.29
CA ILE A 32 -2.32 -9.58 -4.97
C ILE A 32 -3.79 -9.91 -5.27
N HIS A 33 -4.09 -10.52 -6.43
CA HIS A 33 -5.46 -10.92 -6.74
C HIS A 33 -6.01 -11.96 -5.76
N GLN A 34 -5.20 -12.96 -5.38
CA GLN A 34 -5.60 -13.98 -4.41
C GLN A 34 -6.04 -13.34 -3.08
N VAL A 35 -5.23 -12.43 -2.53
CA VAL A 35 -5.53 -11.81 -1.23
C VAL A 35 -6.73 -10.89 -1.32
N VAL A 36 -6.87 -10.08 -2.37
CA VAL A 36 -8.04 -9.19 -2.53
C VAL A 36 -9.33 -9.99 -2.66
N VAL A 37 -9.35 -11.06 -3.45
CA VAL A 37 -10.54 -11.92 -3.58
C VAL A 37 -10.89 -12.58 -2.23
N ALA A 38 -9.90 -13.08 -1.50
CA ALA A 38 -10.11 -13.66 -0.18
C ALA A 38 -10.63 -12.63 0.83
N GLN A 39 -10.07 -11.41 0.86
CA GLN A 39 -10.55 -10.31 1.71
C GLN A 39 -11.98 -9.91 1.38
N LEU A 40 -12.33 -9.79 0.09
CA LEU A 40 -13.70 -9.50 -0.36
C LEU A 40 -14.69 -10.62 0.01
N ALA A 41 -14.25 -11.88 -0.05
CA ALA A 41 -15.06 -13.02 0.41
C ALA A 41 -15.27 -12.99 1.92
N ALA A 42 -14.21 -12.73 2.71
CA ALA A 42 -14.28 -12.61 4.16
C ALA A 42 -15.19 -11.46 4.62
N ALA A 43 -15.17 -10.32 3.91
CA ALA A 43 -16.07 -9.21 4.18
C ALA A 43 -17.56 -9.56 4.01
N ARG A 44 -17.89 -10.60 3.21
CA ARG A 44 -19.26 -11.12 3.03
C ARG A 44 -19.61 -12.26 4.00
N GLN A 45 -18.63 -12.80 4.74
CA GLN A 45 -18.83 -13.95 5.65
C GLN A 45 -19.49 -13.59 6.98
N GLY A 46 -19.80 -12.31 7.24
CA GLY A 46 -20.23 -11.84 8.55
C GLY A 46 -21.73 -11.88 8.87
N THR A 47 -22.62 -12.34 7.99
CA THR A 47 -24.08 -12.10 8.16
C THR A 47 -25.02 -13.20 7.67
N HIS A 48 -24.58 -14.46 7.57
CA HIS A 48 -25.45 -15.60 7.31
C HIS A 48 -25.38 -16.62 8.45
#